data_AF-A0A836WFW9-F1
#
_entry.id   AF-A0A836WFW9-F1
#
_cell.length_a   1.000
_cell.length_b   1.000
_cell.length_c   1.000
_cell.angle_alpha   90.00
_cell.angle_beta   90.00
_cell.angle_gamma   90.00
#
_symmetry.space_group_name_H-M   'P 1'
#
loop_
_entity.id
_entity.type
_entity.pdbx_description
1 polymer ?
#
loop_
_entity_poly.entity_id
_entity_poly.type
_entity_poly.pdbx_seq_one_letter_code
_entity_poly.pdbx_strand_id
1 'polypeptide(L)'
;MQQNGDGKFSFKFENTGKEPLIIQNVRSSCGCTIAKRPTAPILPGESSEINVKYDTRRIGRFHKNITVTSNADNKSVVLHIKGEVVAKPKEEVPVKKVNKGFTPVAG
;
A
#
# COMPACT_ATOMS: atom_id res chain seq x y z
N MET A 1 -2.62 -3.26 8.01
CA MET A 1 -1.18 -3.21 7.66
C MET A 1 -0.39 -2.73 8.88
N GLN A 2 0.89 -3.10 9.00
CA GLN A 2 1.71 -2.66 10.14
C GLN A 2 2.34 -1.29 9.89
N GLN A 3 2.55 -0.53 10.96
CA GLN A 3 3.28 0.74 10.92
C GLN A 3 4.67 0.55 10.32
N ASN A 4 5.08 1.42 9.39
CA ASN A 4 6.33 1.31 8.65
C ASN A 4 6.45 0.01 7.82
N GLY A 5 5.33 -0.61 7.46
CA GLY A 5 5.27 -1.69 6.47
C GLY A 5 5.26 -1.19 5.03
N ASP A 6 5.32 -2.10 4.06
CA ASP A 6 5.44 -1.78 2.63
C ASP A 6 4.31 -0.91 2.06
N GLY A 7 3.08 -1.09 2.55
CA GLY A 7 1.91 -0.32 2.12
C GLY A 7 1.54 -0.49 0.64
N LYS A 8 2.01 -1.57 -0.02
CA LYS A 8 1.78 -1.84 -1.44
C LYS A 8 0.51 -2.66 -1.66
N PHE A 9 -0.23 -2.34 -2.71
CA PHE A 9 -1.36 -3.12 -3.21
C PHE A 9 -1.62 -2.76 -4.68
N SER A 10 -2.28 -3.65 -5.42
CA SER A 10 -2.62 -3.40 -6.82
C SER A 10 -4.10 -3.62 -7.10
N PHE A 11 -4.64 -2.84 -8.05
CA PHE A 11 -5.97 -3.01 -8.61
C PHE A 11 -5.83 -3.62 -9.99
N LYS A 12 -6.22 -4.88 -10.14
CA LYS A 12 -6.27 -5.55 -11.45
C LYS A 12 -7.54 -5.14 -12.19
N PHE A 13 -7.43 -4.95 -13.49
CA PHE A 13 -8.53 -4.63 -14.38
C PHE A 13 -8.30 -5.27 -15.75
N GLU A 14 -9.37 -5.41 -16.52
CA GLU A 14 -9.36 -5.95 -17.88
C GLU A 14 -9.89 -4.90 -18.85
N ASN A 15 -9.32 -4.83 -20.05
CA ASN A 15 -9.90 -4.05 -21.13
C ASN A 15 -11.05 -4.85 -21.79
N THR A 16 -12.27 -4.60 -21.35
CA THR A 16 -13.49 -5.22 -21.92
C THR A 16 -14.00 -4.50 -23.17
N GLY A 17 -13.26 -3.51 -23.69
CA GLY A 17 -13.59 -2.75 -24.88
C GLY A 17 -13.16 -3.45 -26.18
N LYS A 18 -13.31 -2.73 -27.29
CA LYS A 18 -12.93 -3.22 -28.64
C LYS A 18 -11.66 -2.57 -29.18
N GLU A 19 -11.13 -1.57 -28.50
CA GLU A 19 -9.95 -0.80 -28.88
C GLU A 19 -8.88 -0.86 -27.77
N PRO A 20 -7.60 -0.59 -28.07
CA PRO A 20 -6.57 -0.49 -27.05
C PRO A 20 -6.90 0.57 -25.98
N LEU A 21 -6.90 0.13 -24.73
CA LEU A 21 -7.12 0.99 -23.58
C LEU A 21 -5.81 1.66 -23.16
N ILE A 22 -5.83 2.98 -23.07
CA ILE A 22 -4.70 3.80 -22.63
C ILE A 22 -5.09 4.49 -21.33
N ILE A 23 -4.38 4.16 -20.25
CA ILE A 23 -4.49 4.90 -19.00
C ILE A 23 -3.68 6.19 -19.15
N GLN A 24 -4.34 7.34 -19.19
CA GLN A 24 -3.70 8.64 -19.38
C GLN A 24 -3.09 9.14 -18.08
N ASN A 25 -3.86 9.08 -16.99
CA ASN A 25 -3.45 9.62 -15.71
C ASN A 25 -4.00 8.79 -14.54
N VAL A 26 -3.26 8.78 -13.43
CA VAL A 26 -3.69 8.22 -12.16
C VAL A 26 -3.26 9.19 -11.06
N ARG A 27 -4.23 9.80 -10.38
CA ARG A 27 -3.99 10.81 -9.34
C ARG A 27 -4.57 10.37 -8.00
N SER A 28 -3.76 10.46 -6.96
CA SER A 28 -4.20 10.33 -5.57
C SER A 28 -4.60 11.69 -5.00
N SER A 29 -5.49 11.69 -4.01
CA SER A 29 -5.95 12.92 -3.35
C SER A 29 -4.95 13.52 -2.34
N CYS A 30 -3.90 12.80 -1.94
CA CYS A 30 -2.86 13.25 -1.00
C CYS A 30 -1.48 12.73 -1.42
N GLY A 31 -0.42 13.46 -1.04
CA GLY A 31 0.96 12.98 -1.17
C GLY A 31 1.30 11.74 -0.33
N CYS A 32 0.36 11.27 0.50
CA CYS A 32 0.48 10.06 1.32
C CYS A 32 0.20 8.76 0.55
N THR A 33 -0.12 8.86 -0.74
CA THR A 33 -0.43 7.72 -1.61
C THR A 33 0.19 7.96 -2.98
N ILE A 34 0.99 7.02 -3.45
CA ILE A 34 1.59 7.03 -4.78
C ILE A 34 0.89 5.97 -5.60
N ALA A 35 0.42 6.32 -6.79
CA ALA A 35 -0.21 5.41 -7.72
C ALA A 35 0.58 5.38 -9.04
N LYS A 36 0.76 4.18 -9.60
CA LYS A 36 1.48 3.93 -10.84
C LYS A 36 0.57 3.21 -11.81
N ARG A 37 0.55 3.70 -13.06
CA ARG A 37 -0.22 3.14 -14.16
C ARG A 37 0.67 2.32 -15.09
N PRO A 38 0.10 1.39 -15.87
CA PRO A 38 0.78 0.84 -17.03
C PRO A 38 1.09 1.95 -18.04
N THR A 39 2.24 1.84 -18.70
CA THR A 39 2.69 2.77 -19.75
C THR A 39 2.31 2.29 -21.15
N ALA A 40 2.27 0.98 -21.36
CA ALA A 40 1.83 0.37 -22.60
C ALA A 40 0.29 0.41 -22.74
N PRO A 41 -0.25 0.48 -23.97
CA PRO A 41 -1.65 0.19 -24.23
C PRO A 41 -2.03 -1.22 -23.79
N ILE A 42 -3.26 -1.40 -23.31
CA ILE A 42 -3.83 -2.69 -22.93
C ILE A 42 -4.77 -3.13 -24.04
N LEU A 43 -4.49 -4.24 -24.71
CA LEU A 43 -5.30 -4.70 -25.84
C LEU A 43 -6.67 -5.24 -25.38
N PRO A 44 -7.68 -5.34 -26.26
CA PRO A 44 -8.96 -5.96 -25.94
C PRO A 44 -8.80 -7.36 -25.33
N GLY A 45 -9.45 -7.60 -24.19
CA GLY A 45 -9.36 -8.85 -23.42
C GLY A 45 -8.09 -9.00 -22.57
N GLU A 46 -7.14 -8.07 -22.66
CA GLU A 46 -5.95 -8.10 -21.79
C GLU A 46 -6.22 -7.49 -20.43
N SER A 47 -5.54 -8.07 -19.43
CA SER A 47 -5.54 -7.56 -18.06
C SER A 47 -4.29 -6.76 -17.75
N SER A 48 -4.44 -5.74 -16.91
CA SER A 48 -3.33 -4.98 -16.35
C SER A 48 -3.65 -4.55 -14.91
N GLU A 49 -2.77 -3.77 -14.30
CA GLU A 49 -2.95 -3.33 -12.92
C GLU A 49 -2.50 -1.90 -12.64
N ILE A 50 -3.21 -1.23 -11.72
CA ILE A 50 -2.78 0.02 -11.08
C ILE A 50 -2.09 -0.32 -9.77
N ASN A 51 -0.80 -0.01 -9.69
CA ASN A 51 0.02 -0.25 -8.51
C ASN A 51 -0.05 0.93 -7.56
N VAL A 52 -0.31 0.69 -6.29
CA VAL A 52 -0.48 1.73 -5.28
C VAL A 52 0.43 1.47 -4.09
N LYS A 53 1.04 2.53 -3.57
CA LYS A 53 1.80 2.53 -2.32
C LYS A 53 1.26 3.60 -1.38
N TYR A 54 0.80 3.18 -0.21
CA TYR A 54 0.37 4.04 0.88
C TYR A 54 1.49 4.22 1.92
N ASP A 55 1.62 5.43 2.45
CA ASP A 55 2.55 5.74 3.54
C ASP A 55 2.01 5.25 4.89
N THR A 56 2.59 4.16 5.38
CA THR A 56 2.17 3.45 6.61
C THR A 56 2.75 4.03 7.90
N ARG A 57 3.34 5.23 7.87
CA ARG A 57 3.86 5.88 9.11
C ARG A 57 2.75 6.31 10.06
N ARG A 58 1.58 6.66 9.52
CA ARG A 58 0.43 7.15 10.28
C ARG A 58 -0.43 5.98 10.74
N ILE A 59 -0.46 5.74 12.05
CA ILE A 59 -1.33 4.74 12.69
C ILE A 59 -2.80 5.18 12.57
N GLY A 60 -3.69 4.22 12.43
CA GLY A 60 -5.13 4.42 12.40
C GLY A 60 -5.77 4.06 11.05
N ARG A 61 -7.09 4.27 11.00
CA ARG A 61 -7.90 3.98 9.81
C ARG A 61 -7.67 5.05 8.76
N PHE A 62 -7.67 4.66 7.49
CA PHE A 62 -7.55 5.57 6.37
C PHE A 62 -8.56 5.24 5.27
N HIS A 63 -9.00 6.29 4.59
CA HIS A 63 -9.80 6.23 3.38
C HIS A 63 -9.18 7.16 2.34
N LYS A 64 -8.93 6.65 1.13
CA LYS A 64 -8.29 7.38 0.03
C LYS A 64 -8.98 7.10 -1.29
N ASN A 65 -8.92 8.10 -2.16
CA ASN A 65 -9.49 8.04 -3.50
C ASN A 65 -8.34 8.18 -4.49
N ILE A 66 -8.38 7.37 -5.55
CA ILE A 66 -7.49 7.45 -6.70
C ILE A 66 -8.36 7.63 -7.93
N THR A 67 -8.15 8.72 -8.64
CA THR A 67 -8.83 8.98 -9.91
C THR A 67 -7.98 8.47 -11.05
N VAL A 68 -8.54 7.56 -11.84
CA VAL A 68 -7.96 6.99 -13.06
C VAL A 68 -8.66 7.64 -14.25
N THR A 69 -7.89 8.17 -15.20
CA THR A 69 -8.40 8.75 -16.44
C THR A 69 -7.87 7.98 -17.63
N SER A 70 -8.74 7.66 -18.59
CA SER A 70 -8.41 6.86 -19.77
C SER A 70 -9.13 7.37 -21.03
N ASN A 71 -8.84 6.74 -22.17
CA ASN A 71 -9.56 6.95 -23.43
C ASN A 71 -10.86 6.12 -23.56
N ALA A 72 -11.28 5.39 -22.51
CA ALA A 72 -12.53 4.64 -22.54
C ALA A 72 -13.76 5.56 -22.50
N ASP A 73 -14.94 5.04 -22.85
CA ASP A 73 -16.22 5.77 -22.76
C ASP A 73 -16.46 6.31 -21.34
N ASN A 74 -16.16 5.48 -20.33
CA ASN A 74 -16.06 5.87 -18.94
C ASN A 74 -14.70 6.53 -18.65
N LYS A 75 -14.49 7.72 -19.23
CA LYS A 75 -13.20 8.46 -19.21
C LYS A 75 -12.56 8.61 -17.83
N SER A 76 -13.34 8.60 -16.75
CA SER A 76 -12.85 8.78 -15.39
C SER A 76 -13.48 7.76 -14.43
N VAL A 77 -12.63 7.03 -13.71
CA VAL A 77 -13.02 6.03 -12.71
C VAL A 77 -12.34 6.36 -11.39
N VAL A 78 -13.09 6.31 -10.28
CA VAL A 78 -12.56 6.55 -8.93
C VAL A 78 -12.41 5.21 -8.20
N LEU A 79 -11.19 4.88 -7.82
CA LEU A 79 -10.85 3.74 -6.97
C LEU A 79 -10.81 4.18 -5.51
N HIS A 80 -11.45 3.41 -4.64
CA HIS A 80 -11.47 3.66 -3.20
C HIS A 80 -10.55 2.68 -2.47
N ILE A 81 -9.75 3.20 -1.56
CA ILE A 81 -8.87 2.42 -0.71
C ILE A 81 -9.25 2.69 0.73
N LYS A 82 -9.54 1.61 1.45
CA LYS A 82 -9.80 1.63 2.89
C LYS A 82 -8.84 0.68 3.58
N GLY A 83 -8.40 1.06 4.76
CA GLY A 83 -7.56 0.18 5.57
C GLY A 83 -7.26 0.77 6.93
N GLU A 84 -6.43 0.05 7.67
CA GLU A 84 -5.97 0.44 8.99
C GLU A 84 -4.50 0.11 9.15
N VAL A 85 -3.73 1.08 9.65
CA VAL A 85 -2.35 0.92 10.05
C VAL A 85 -2.33 0.67 11.55
N VAL A 86 -1.83 -0.49 11.98
CA VAL A 86 -1.68 -0.84 13.39
C VAL A 86 -0.22 -0.68 13.82
N ALA A 87 0.02 -0.30 15.07
CA ALA A 87 1.38 -0.22 15.62
C ALA A 87 2.10 -1.56 15.47
N LYS A 88 3.40 -1.53 15.16
CA LYS A 88 4.21 -2.74 15.27
C LYS A 88 4.32 -3.12 16.75
N PRO A 89 4.17 -4.40 17.12
CA PRO A 89 4.51 -4.85 18.45
C PRO A 89 5.96 -4.43 18.74
N LYS A 90 6.21 -3.81 19.90
CA LYS A 90 7.59 -3.63 20.38
C LYS A 90 8.15 -5.03 20.58
N GLU A 91 9.20 -5.40 19.84
CA GLU A 91 10.01 -6.54 20.23
C GLU A 91 10.54 -6.23 21.64
N GLU A 92 10.08 -6.99 22.63
CA GLU A 92 10.69 -6.98 23.94
C GLU A 92 12.13 -7.46 23.77
N VAL A 93 13.08 -6.52 23.84
CA VAL A 93 14.49 -6.88 24.00
C VAL A 93 14.59 -7.85 25.18
N PRO A 94 15.14 -9.06 25.01
CA PRO A 94 15.28 -9.97 26.12
C PRO A 94 16.15 -9.29 27.17
N VAL A 95 15.55 -8.95 28.31
CA VAL A 95 16.27 -8.47 29.48
C VAL A 95 17.19 -9.62 29.89
N LYS A 96 18.49 -9.50 29.54
CA LYS A 96 19.52 -10.38 30.09
C LYS A 96 19.39 -10.31 31.61
N LYS A 97 18.87 -11.37 32.24
CA LYS A 97 18.92 -11.54 33.68
C LYS A 97 20.40 -11.58 34.07
N VAL A 98 20.91 -10.47 34.60
CA VAL A 98 22.22 -10.45 35.24
C VAL A 98 22.07 -11.23 36.54
N ASN A 99 22.50 -12.50 36.54
CA ASN A 99 22.67 -13.25 37.77
C ASN A 99 23.80 -12.59 38.56
N LYS A 100 23.46 -11.77 39.57
CA LYS A 100 24.41 -11.35 40.59
C LYS A 100 24.76 -12.59 41.42
N GLY A 101 25.92 -13.18 41.15
CA GLY A 101 26.50 -14.20 42.01
C GLY A 101 26.62 -13.65 43.43
N PHE A 102 26.00 -14.35 44.37
CA PHE A 102 26.20 -14.15 45.79
C PHE A 102 27.30 -15.10 46.23
N THR A 103 28.45 -14.57 46.63
CA THR A 103 29.49 -15.34 47.34
C THR A 103 29.51 -14.90 48.79
N PRO A 104 28.99 -15.71 49.75
CA PRO A 104 29.21 -15.45 51.15
C PRO A 104 30.67 -15.74 51.50
N VAL A 105 31.24 -14.88 52.35
CA VAL A 105 32.59 -14.99 52.90
C VAL A 105 32.54 -15.84 54.17
N ALA A 106 33.52 -16.72 54.38
CA ALA A 106 33.71 -17.44 55.65
C ALA A 106 34.73 -16.70 56.53
N GLY A 107 34.52 -16.75 57.86
CA GLY A 107 35.39 -16.17 58.89
C GLY A 107 36.59 -17.03 59.25
#